data_AF-A0A8T5YQF4-F1
#
_entry.id   AF-A0A8T5YQF4-F1
#
_cell.length_a   1.000
_cell.length_b   1.000
_cell.length_c   1.000
_cell.angle_alpha   90.00
_cell.angle_beta   90.00
_cell.angle_gamma   90.00
#
_symmetry.space_group_name_H-M   'P 1'
#
loop_
_entity.id
_entity.type
_entity.pdbx_description
1 polymer ?
#
loop_
_entity_poly.entity_id
_entity_poly.type
_entity_poly.pdbx_seq_one_letter_code
_entity_poly.pdbx_strand_id
1 'polypeptide(L)'
;MYRTVQREGSLSAAVRSIKASAAARSQGQGGAGSAVAALDPVMDLLPRTLATQISELGGRLSTATQVHGVRRNESGHWVVTSGVGDLVADQVVLSTPAPITRALLAAMPEVVASIPNVEPSPVALVTLVV
;
A
#
# COMPACT_ATOMS: atom_id res chain seq x y z
N MET A 1 10.08 14.37 -5.35
CA MET A 1 10.14 12.95 -5.78
C MET A 1 9.84 12.79 -7.27
N TYR A 2 8.77 13.38 -7.82
CA TYR A 2 8.45 13.36 -9.26
C TYR A 2 9.61 13.81 -10.18
N ARG A 3 10.24 14.95 -9.90
CA ARG A 3 11.43 15.43 -10.65
C ARG A 3 12.62 14.47 -10.60
N THR A 4 12.79 13.76 -9.49
CA THR A 4 13.85 12.76 -9.32
C THR A 4 13.53 11.50 -10.12
N VAL A 5 12.27 11.07 -10.18
CA VAL A 5 11.85 9.94 -11.02
C VAL A 5 12.03 10.28 -12.50
N GLN A 6 11.68 11.49 -12.95
CA GLN A 6 11.96 11.92 -14.32
C GLN A 6 13.45 11.94 -14.65
N ARG A 7 14.31 12.32 -13.70
CA ARG A 7 15.77 12.34 -13.89
C ARG A 7 16.39 10.94 -13.91
N GLU A 8 15.95 10.07 -13.02
CA GLU A 8 16.57 8.74 -12.80
C GLU A 8 15.92 7.64 -13.64
N GLY A 9 14.79 7.92 -14.32
CA GLY A 9 14.06 6.99 -15.19
C GLY A 9 13.44 5.78 -14.47
N SER A 10 13.62 5.66 -13.16
CA SER A 10 13.13 4.54 -12.34
C SER A 10 12.84 5.00 -10.92
N LEU A 11 11.72 4.51 -10.36
CA LEU A 11 11.33 4.78 -8.98
C LEU A 11 12.37 4.23 -7.99
N SER A 12 12.90 3.04 -8.24
CA SER A 12 13.92 2.41 -7.39
C SER A 12 15.24 3.19 -7.42
N ALA A 13 15.62 3.72 -8.58
CA ALA A 13 16.80 4.58 -8.73
C ALA A 13 16.59 5.94 -8.03
N ALA A 14 15.40 6.53 -8.17
CA ALA A 14 15.03 7.75 -7.46
C ALA A 14 15.08 7.59 -5.94
N VAL A 15 14.56 6.48 -5.40
CA VAL A 15 14.64 6.17 -3.97
C VAL A 15 16.08 6.01 -3.51
N ARG A 16 16.94 5.33 -4.30
CA ARG A 16 18.36 5.17 -3.99
C ARG A 16 19.10 6.53 -3.95
N SER A 17 18.83 7.39 -4.94
CA SER A 17 19.40 8.73 -5.03
C SER A 17 18.98 9.63 -3.85
N ILE A 18 17.71 9.56 -3.45
CA ILE A 18 17.19 10.29 -2.28
C ILE A 18 17.82 9.76 -0.99
N LYS A 19 17.94 8.45 -0.81
CA LYS A 19 18.58 7.83 0.36
C LYS A 19 20.06 8.22 0.47
N ALA A 20 20.81 8.19 -0.63
CA ALA A 20 22.21 8.61 -0.66
C ALA A 20 22.36 10.10 -0.26
N SER A 21 21.48 10.95 -0.78
CA SER A 21 21.46 12.38 -0.47
C SER A 21 21.01 12.68 0.97
N ALA A 22 20.18 11.82 1.56
CA ALA A 22 19.77 11.92 2.96
C ALA A 22 20.89 11.45 3.90
N ALA A 23 21.59 10.37 3.55
CA ALA A 23 22.76 9.87 4.28
C ALA A 23 23.92 10.89 4.31
N ALA A 24 24.13 11.62 3.21
CA ALA A 24 25.11 12.72 3.16
C ALA A 24 24.72 13.91 4.06
N ARG A 25 23.42 14.16 4.24
CA ARG A 25 22.90 15.24 5.11
C ARG A 25 22.93 14.87 6.60
N SER A 26 22.82 13.59 6.94
CA SER A 26 22.90 13.11 8.33
C SER A 26 24.30 13.13 8.93
N GLN A 27 25.36 13.29 8.13
CA GLN A 27 26.74 13.35 8.65
C GLN A 27 27.09 14.70 9.31
N GLY A 28 26.26 15.74 9.17
CA GLY A 28 26.53 17.09 9.70
C GLY A 28 25.66 17.54 10.89
N GLN A 29 24.62 16.80 11.26
CA GLN A 29 23.70 17.19 12.33
C GLN A 29 23.46 16.01 13.28
N GLY A 30 24.19 16.02 14.40
CA GLY A 30 24.09 15.03 15.48
C GLY A 30 22.80 15.15 16.30
N GLY A 31 21.69 14.75 15.70
CA GLY A 31 20.43 14.53 16.41
C GLY A 31 19.72 13.30 15.85
N ALA A 32 19.31 12.38 16.71
CA ALA A 32 18.45 11.25 16.37
C ALA A 32 17.01 11.70 16.05
N GLY A 33 16.86 12.76 15.24
CA GLY A 33 15.59 13.14 14.65
C GLY A 33 15.41 12.32 13.39
N SER A 34 14.36 11.49 13.35
CA SER A 34 13.97 10.77 12.14
C SER A 34 13.97 11.73 10.96
N ALA A 35 14.72 11.41 9.90
CA ALA A 35 14.69 12.14 8.64
C ALA A 35 13.31 11.94 7.97
N VAL A 36 12.29 12.60 8.49
CA VAL A 36 10.93 12.60 7.96
C VAL A 36 10.93 13.57 6.79
N ALA A 37 10.88 13.03 5.58
CA ALA A 37 10.74 13.80 4.36
C ALA A 37 9.26 13.87 3.98
N ALA A 38 8.69 15.08 3.97
CA ALA A 38 7.39 15.32 3.36
C ALA A 38 7.52 15.36 1.83
N LEU A 39 6.45 14.99 1.14
CA LEU A 39 6.27 15.31 -0.28
C LEU A 39 5.70 16.72 -0.40
N ASP A 40 6.44 17.59 -1.08
CA ASP A 40 5.98 18.90 -1.51
C ASP A 40 5.19 18.75 -2.83
N PRO A 41 3.94 19.24 -2.95
CA PRO A 41 3.20 20.07 -1.99
C PRO A 41 2.37 19.30 -0.94
N VAL A 42 1.97 18.06 -1.24
CA VAL A 42 1.13 17.23 -0.37
C VAL A 42 1.48 15.74 -0.52
N MET A 43 1.32 14.98 0.57
CA MET A 43 1.57 13.53 0.59
C MET A 43 0.62 12.73 -0.30
N ASP A 44 -0.58 13.24 -0.59
CA ASP A 44 -1.57 12.56 -1.43
C ASP A 44 -1.21 12.58 -2.94
N LEU A 45 -0.25 13.40 -3.35
CA LEU A 45 0.20 13.48 -4.74
C LEU A 45 0.74 12.14 -5.23
N LEU A 46 1.48 11.42 -4.38
CA LEU A 46 2.06 10.12 -4.72
C LEU A 46 0.98 9.07 -5.03
N PRO A 47 0.03 8.76 -4.13
CA PRO A 47 -1.01 7.76 -4.43
C PRO A 47 -1.90 8.18 -5.60
N ARG A 48 -2.20 9.48 -5.80
CA ARG A 48 -2.96 9.95 -6.97
C ARG A 48 -2.21 9.73 -8.29
N THR A 49 -0.92 10.02 -8.30
CA THR A 49 -0.07 9.79 -9.48
C THR A 49 -0.01 8.30 -9.81
N LEU A 50 0.17 7.46 -8.79
CA LEU A 50 0.18 6.01 -8.97
C LEU A 50 -1.15 5.49 -9.52
N ALA A 51 -2.29 5.97 -8.99
CA ALA A 51 -3.60 5.60 -9.49
C ALA A 51 -3.77 5.92 -10.99
N THR A 52 -3.31 7.11 -11.39
CA THR A 52 -3.32 7.54 -12.80
C THR A 52 -2.48 6.61 -13.67
N GLN A 53 -1.24 6.33 -13.25
CA GLN A 53 -0.34 5.44 -13.99
C GLN A 53 -0.88 4.01 -14.12
N ILE A 54 -1.52 3.47 -13.07
CA ILE A 54 -2.16 2.16 -13.12
C ILE A 54 -3.24 2.16 -14.21
N SER A 55 -4.10 3.18 -14.25
CA SER A 55 -5.15 3.29 -15.26
C SER A 55 -4.61 3.46 -16.68
N GLU A 56 -3.57 4.28 -16.88
CA GLU A 56 -2.90 4.46 -18.18
C GLU A 56 -2.28 3.17 -18.71
N LEU A 57 -1.82 2.30 -17.81
CA LEU A 57 -1.28 0.98 -18.14
C LEU A 57 -2.37 -0.10 -18.28
N GLY A 58 -3.65 0.28 -18.28
CA GLY A 58 -4.79 -0.64 -18.45
C GLY A 58 -5.23 -1.35 -17.16
N GLY A 59 -4.68 -0.97 -16.01
CA GLY A 59 -5.11 -1.46 -14.71
C GLY A 59 -6.48 -0.91 -14.32
N ARG A 60 -7.26 -1.73 -13.60
CA ARG A 60 -8.59 -1.35 -13.09
C ARG A 60 -8.50 -1.02 -11.61
N LEU A 61 -9.05 0.14 -11.23
CA LEU A 61 -9.15 0.57 -9.85
C LEU A 61 -10.61 0.64 -9.46
N SER A 62 -10.98 -0.11 -8.43
CA SER A 62 -12.33 -0.15 -7.88
C SER A 62 -12.30 0.42 -6.46
N THR A 63 -12.74 1.66 -6.31
CA THR A 63 -12.96 2.29 -4.99
C THR A 63 -14.38 2.00 -4.51
N ALA A 64 -14.63 2.19 -3.20
CA ALA A 64 -15.91 1.87 -2.56
C ALA A 64 -16.39 0.42 -2.81
N THR A 65 -15.48 -0.49 -3.16
CA THR A 65 -15.75 -1.90 -3.45
C THR A 65 -15.19 -2.73 -2.31
N GLN A 66 -16.03 -3.05 -1.34
CA GLN A 66 -15.63 -3.88 -0.21
C GLN A 66 -15.47 -5.34 -0.66
N VAL A 67 -14.33 -5.92 -0.30
CA VAL A 67 -14.09 -7.37 -0.42
C VAL A 67 -14.59 -8.04 0.85
N HIS A 68 -15.30 -9.15 0.69
CA HIS A 68 -15.92 -9.92 1.78
C HIS A 68 -15.22 -11.25 2.05
N GLY A 69 -14.53 -11.81 1.05
CA GLY A 69 -13.83 -13.07 1.23
C GLY A 69 -12.91 -13.41 0.07
N VAL A 70 -11.94 -14.26 0.35
CA VAL A 70 -11.01 -14.80 -0.64
C VAL A 70 -10.89 -16.31 -0.41
N ARG A 71 -11.07 -17.07 -1.47
CA ARG A 71 -11.00 -18.54 -1.44
C ARG A 71 -10.43 -19.09 -2.75
N ARG A 72 -10.02 -20.36 -2.75
CA ARG A 72 -9.82 -21.10 -3.99
C ARG A 72 -11.12 -21.77 -4.45
N ASN A 73 -11.33 -21.86 -5.76
CA ASN A 73 -12.38 -22.70 -6.34
C ASN A 73 -11.84 -24.10 -6.68
N GLU A 74 -12.74 -24.99 -7.12
CA GLU A 74 -12.42 -26.37 -7.50
C GLU A 74 -11.45 -26.45 -8.68
N SER A 75 -11.47 -25.45 -9.56
CA SER A 75 -10.55 -25.32 -10.70
C SER A 75 -9.16 -24.82 -10.30
N GLY A 76 -8.93 -24.48 -9.03
CA GLY A 76 -7.65 -24.03 -8.49
C GLY A 76 -7.38 -22.52 -8.60
N HIS A 77 -8.27 -21.73 -9.19
CA HIS A 77 -8.17 -20.27 -9.26
C HIS A 77 -8.64 -19.62 -7.95
N TRP A 78 -8.20 -18.39 -7.72
CA TRP A 78 -8.71 -17.56 -6.64
C TRP A 78 -10.03 -16.91 -7.02
N VAL A 79 -10.94 -16.87 -6.05
CA VAL A 79 -12.20 -16.14 -6.12
C VAL A 79 -12.20 -15.11 -5.01
N VAL A 80 -12.35 -13.85 -5.41
CA VAL A 80 -12.49 -12.69 -4.52
C VAL A 80 -13.95 -12.25 -4.57
N THR A 81 -14.66 -12.46 -3.47
CA THR A 81 -16.06 -12.02 -3.35
C THR A 81 -16.12 -10.59 -2.89
N SER A 82 -16.85 -9.76 -3.62
CA SER A 82 -17.01 -8.33 -3.33
C SER A 82 -18.47 -7.89 -3.41
N GLY A 83 -18.76 -6.67 -2.93
CA GLY A 83 -20.11 -6.09 -3.00
C GLY A 83 -20.66 -5.88 -4.42
N VAL A 84 -19.82 -5.99 -5.45
CA VAL A 84 -20.21 -5.85 -6.86
C VAL A 84 -20.11 -7.16 -7.65
N GLY A 85 -19.86 -8.28 -6.97
CA GLY A 85 -19.75 -9.61 -7.55
C GLY A 85 -18.42 -10.31 -7.28
N ASP A 86 -18.29 -11.50 -7.85
CA ASP A 86 -17.09 -12.33 -7.72
C ASP A 86 -16.08 -12.00 -8.83
N LEU A 87 -14.81 -11.91 -8.44
CA LEU A 87 -13.66 -11.72 -9.33
C LEU A 87 -12.80 -12.99 -9.29
N VAL A 88 -12.49 -13.54 -10.46
CA VAL A 88 -11.60 -14.70 -10.59
C VAL A 88 -10.19 -14.22 -10.96
N ALA A 89 -9.17 -14.74 -10.29
CA ALA A 89 -7.79 -14.39 -10.52
C ALA A 89 -6.86 -15.60 -10.37
N ASP A 90 -5.75 -15.59 -11.09
CA ASP A 90 -4.70 -16.61 -10.92
C ASP A 90 -3.89 -16.40 -9.64
N GLN A 91 -3.78 -15.14 -9.20
CA GLN A 91 -3.05 -14.74 -7.99
C GLN A 91 -3.79 -13.60 -7.28
N VAL A 92 -3.68 -13.56 -5.95
CA VAL A 92 -4.23 -12.50 -5.10
C VAL A 92 -3.16 -12.00 -4.16
N VAL A 93 -3.01 -10.67 -4.10
CA VAL A 93 -2.15 -9.99 -3.12
C VAL A 93 -3.05 -9.30 -2.10
N LEU A 94 -2.89 -9.66 -0.83
CA LEU A 94 -3.60 -9.03 0.27
C LEU A 94 -2.73 -7.95 0.90
N SER A 95 -3.10 -6.69 0.70
CA SER A 95 -2.44 -5.53 1.31
C SER A 95 -3.25 -4.91 2.46
N THR A 96 -4.19 -5.68 3.02
CA THR A 96 -5.03 -5.27 4.15
C THR A 96 -4.31 -5.47 5.49
N PRO A 97 -4.71 -4.75 6.55
CA PRO A 97 -4.24 -5.02 7.91
C PRO A 97 -4.50 -6.46 8.35
N ALA A 98 -3.65 -7.01 9.23
CA ALA A 98 -3.70 -8.41 9.63
C ALA A 98 -5.08 -8.91 10.10
N PRO A 99 -5.85 -8.18 10.94
CA PRO A 99 -7.19 -8.61 11.33
C PRO A 99 -8.14 -8.78 10.14
N ILE A 100 -8.06 -7.87 9.16
CA ILE A 100 -8.89 -7.91 7.94
C ILE A 100 -8.45 -9.08 7.05
N THR A 101 -7.15 -9.25 6.84
CA THR A 101 -6.59 -10.38 6.07
C THR A 101 -7.03 -11.72 6.65
N ARG A 102 -7.01 -11.87 7.98
CA ARG A 102 -7.49 -13.07 8.68
C ARG A 102 -8.98 -13.32 8.44
N ALA A 103 -9.80 -12.27 8.49
CA ALA A 103 -11.24 -12.37 8.21
C ALA A 103 -11.52 -12.76 6.75
N LEU A 104 -10.80 -12.17 5.79
CA LEU A 104 -10.96 -12.49 4.37
C LEU A 104 -10.59 -13.94 4.04
N LEU A 105 -9.62 -14.51 4.76
CA LEU A 105 -9.13 -15.87 4.60
C LEU A 105 -9.77 -16.88 5.56
N ALA A 106 -10.93 -16.56 6.16
CA ALA A 106 -11.56 -17.41 7.18
C ALA A 106 -11.84 -18.86 6.73
N ALA A 107 -11.99 -19.08 5.41
CA ALA A 107 -12.16 -20.42 4.82
C ALA A 107 -10.87 -21.26 4.77
N MET A 108 -9.72 -20.71 5.19
CA MET A 108 -8.39 -21.30 5.11
C MET A 108 -7.69 -21.21 6.48
N PRO A 109 -8.18 -21.95 7.49
CA PRO A 109 -7.71 -21.81 8.87
C PRO A 109 -6.21 -22.06 9.04
N GLU A 110 -5.63 -22.95 8.24
CA GLU A 110 -4.20 -23.25 8.20
C GLU A 110 -3.35 -22.04 7.81
N VAL A 111 -3.83 -21.22 6.87
CA VAL A 111 -3.15 -19.98 6.47
C VAL A 111 -3.40 -18.88 7.51
N VAL A 112 -4.62 -18.79 8.03
CA VAL A 112 -4.95 -17.81 9.08
C VAL A 112 -4.07 -18.02 10.32
N ALA A 113 -3.74 -19.26 10.66
CA ALA A 113 -2.86 -19.56 11.80
C ALA A 113 -1.45 -18.95 11.66
N SER A 114 -0.94 -18.74 10.44
CA SER A 114 0.38 -18.13 10.23
C SER A 114 0.38 -16.60 10.26
N ILE A 115 -0.78 -15.95 10.29
CA ILE A 115 -0.88 -14.48 10.26
C ILE A 115 -0.87 -13.95 11.70
N PRO A 116 0.08 -13.08 12.10
CA PRO A 116 0.10 -12.52 13.45
C PRO A 116 -1.20 -11.80 13.79
N ASN A 117 -1.74 -12.07 14.98
CA ASN A 117 -2.88 -11.33 15.50
C ASN A 117 -2.39 -10.05 16.20
N VAL A 118 -2.19 -8.99 15.42
CA VAL A 118 -1.74 -7.69 15.93
C VAL A 118 -2.90 -6.70 15.86
N GLU A 119 -3.30 -6.21 17.02
CA GLU A 119 -4.32 -5.18 17.13
C GLU A 119 -3.72 -3.81 16.81
N PRO A 120 -4.34 -3.01 15.93
CA PRO A 120 -3.85 -1.67 15.62
C PRO A 120 -4.11 -0.71 16.79
N SER A 121 -3.13 0.17 17.08
CA SER A 121 -3.34 1.24 18.05
C SER A 121 -4.29 2.30 17.48
N PRO A 122 -5.37 2.67 18.20
CA PRO A 122 -6.29 3.69 17.73
C PRO A 122 -5.61 5.08 17.77
N VAL A 123 -5.85 5.89 16.73
CA VAL A 123 -5.34 7.25 16.62
C VAL A 123 -6.48 8.16 16.21
N ALA A 124 -6.68 9.26 16.96
CA ALA A 124 -7.63 10.31 16.61
C ALA A 124 -6.88 11.50 16.00
N LEU A 125 -7.23 11.87 14.77
CA LEU A 125 -6.72 13.07 14.10
C LEU A 125 -7.78 14.18 14.23
N VAL A 126 -7.38 15.33 14.78
CA VAL A 126 -8.23 16.52 14.89
C VAL A 126 -7.58 17.67 14.12
N THR A 127 -8.30 18.24 13.16
CA THR A 127 -7.87 19.43 12.43
C THR A 127 -8.65 20.64 12.94
N LEU A 128 -7.96 21.56 13.59
CA LEU A 128 -8.51 22.85 13.98
C LEU A 128 -8.33 23.83 12.82
N VAL A 129 -9.44 24.41 12.36
CA VAL A 129 -9.45 25.45 11.33
C VAL A 129 -9.80 26.76 12.02
N VAL A 130 -8.96 27.78 11.85
CA VAL A 130 -9.17 29.14 12.36
C VAL A 130 -9.63 30.07 11.25
#